data_AF-A0A955SIY5-F1
#
_entry.id   AF-A0A955SIY5-F1
#
_cell.length_a   1.000
_cell.length_b   1.000
_cell.length_c   1.000
_cell.angle_alpha   90.00
_cell.angle_beta   90.00
_cell.angle_gamma   90.00
#
_symmetry.space_group_name_H-M   'P 1'
#
loop_
_entity.id
_entity.type
_entity.pdbx_description
1 polymer ?
#
loop_
_entity_poly.entity_id
_entity_poly.type
_entity_poly.pdbx_seq_one_letter_code
_entity_poly.pdbx_strand_id
1 'polypeptide(L)'
;MSTFVDFVDVAKQAVRHHGGVSMVFRRLCQVLAFEGLSGLKKKIRQLLANRKTFSSGHESDGTVQLETANNSEKKSGSRMAVLSPGALLLGHPFGVLGMGEHIRLSASAFSAAEVPFRIRNIYGEYGLHLAEIHQDFPFRDKVAQNGFYRANVFHINADEMMNAQIHLGKDVFTDRYNIGYWAWELSRFPYAWRPSLQLVDEVWAPSRFIEQAIADATSSPVIRMPLAVEFPEPNGMTRESFGLPEDRFLFLFFFDFTSYVQRKNPEGAIRAFLQAFPDVDDARVGIVIKMNGMDLRPQEYQAFMQSIDCEDPRIIL
;
A
#
# COMPACT_ATOMS: atom_id res chain seq x y z
N MET A 1 27.72 1.70 -32.51
CA MET A 1 26.40 1.91 -33.13
C MET A 1 25.24 1.34 -32.30
N SER A 2 25.39 0.26 -31.52
CA SER A 2 24.29 -0.29 -30.70
C SER A 2 23.85 0.62 -29.53
N THR A 3 24.78 1.32 -28.87
CA THR A 3 24.50 2.18 -27.70
C THR A 3 23.65 3.43 -28.01
N PHE A 4 23.72 3.95 -29.23
CA PHE A 4 22.95 5.14 -29.63
C PHE A 4 21.50 4.77 -30.00
N VAL A 5 21.32 3.61 -30.65
CA VAL A 5 20.00 3.03 -30.92
C VAL A 5 19.28 2.71 -29.60
N ASP A 6 20.01 2.17 -28.62
CA ASP A 6 19.48 1.86 -27.29
C ASP A 6 18.96 3.11 -26.54
N PHE A 7 19.64 4.25 -26.67
CA PHE A 7 19.23 5.49 -26.02
C PHE A 7 17.95 6.09 -26.63
N VAL A 8 17.87 6.11 -27.97
CA VAL A 8 16.72 6.68 -28.69
C VAL A 8 15.45 5.86 -28.42
N ASP A 9 15.55 4.55 -28.31
CA ASP A 9 14.39 3.70 -28.04
C ASP A 9 13.98 3.71 -26.56
N VAL A 10 14.93 3.81 -25.62
CA VAL A 10 14.63 4.10 -24.20
C VAL A 10 13.92 5.44 -24.05
N ALA A 11 14.36 6.46 -24.77
CA ALA A 11 13.71 7.77 -24.78
C ALA A 11 12.28 7.66 -25.33
N LYS A 12 12.06 6.92 -26.43
CA LYS A 12 10.70 6.69 -26.96
C LYS A 12 9.82 5.91 -25.99
N GLN A 13 10.35 4.90 -25.31
CA GLN A 13 9.62 4.11 -24.32
C GLN A 13 9.25 4.98 -23.11
N ALA A 14 10.20 5.73 -22.56
CA ALA A 14 9.93 6.68 -21.48
C ALA A 14 8.87 7.72 -21.88
N VAL A 15 8.93 8.23 -23.11
CA VAL A 15 7.93 9.18 -23.65
C VAL A 15 6.55 8.54 -23.77
N ARG A 16 6.47 7.28 -24.19
CA ARG A 16 5.19 6.54 -24.24
C ARG A 16 4.63 6.27 -22.84
N HIS A 17 5.45 5.79 -21.91
CA HIS A 17 5.02 5.48 -20.54
C HIS A 17 4.64 6.72 -19.73
N HIS A 18 5.34 7.83 -19.90
CA HIS A 18 5.09 9.07 -19.16
C HIS A 18 4.24 10.08 -19.95
N GLY A 19 3.58 9.67 -21.03
CA GLY A 19 2.61 10.53 -21.72
C GLY A 19 3.21 11.81 -22.34
N GLY A 20 4.49 11.80 -22.72
CA GLY A 20 5.14 12.90 -23.42
C GLY A 20 6.55 13.24 -22.92
N VAL A 21 7.32 13.93 -23.77
CA VAL A 21 8.70 14.36 -23.49
C VAL A 21 8.77 15.31 -22.29
N SER A 22 7.77 16.16 -22.10
CA SER A 22 7.71 17.13 -20.99
C SER A 22 7.61 16.45 -19.62
N MET A 23 6.82 15.37 -19.50
CA MET A 23 6.67 14.64 -18.23
C MET A 23 7.91 13.80 -17.93
N VAL A 24 8.55 13.21 -18.95
CA VAL A 24 9.85 12.54 -18.80
C VAL A 24 10.89 13.51 -18.28
N PHE A 25 11.00 14.70 -18.87
CA PHE A 25 11.94 15.72 -18.43
C PHE A 25 11.66 16.16 -16.99
N ARG A 26 10.39 16.41 -16.64
CA ARG A 26 9.98 16.78 -15.28
C ARG A 26 10.37 15.71 -14.26
N ARG A 27 10.16 14.42 -14.57
CA ARG A 27 10.59 13.30 -13.72
C ARG A 27 12.11 13.19 -13.63
N LEU A 28 12.84 13.36 -14.72
CA LEU A 28 14.31 13.36 -14.70
C LEU A 28 14.82 14.49 -13.78
N CYS A 29 14.24 15.70 -13.88
CA CYS A 29 14.56 16.81 -13.00
C CYS A 29 14.23 16.50 -11.53
N GLN A 30 13.08 15.88 -11.24
CA GLN A 30 12.72 15.47 -9.88
C GLN A 30 13.69 14.42 -9.33
N VAL A 31 14.04 13.40 -10.12
CA VAL A 31 15.01 12.37 -9.70
C VAL A 31 16.39 12.97 -9.48
N LEU A 32 16.82 13.89 -10.34
CA LEU A 32 18.06 14.65 -10.13
C LEU A 32 18.01 15.49 -8.86
N ALA A 33 16.88 16.17 -8.58
CA ALA A 33 16.73 17.04 -7.43
C ALA A 33 16.69 16.26 -6.10
N PHE A 34 16.04 15.09 -6.07
CA PHE A 34 15.83 14.32 -4.83
C PHE A 34 16.84 13.18 -4.62
N GLU A 35 17.36 12.58 -5.69
CA GLU A 35 18.22 11.38 -5.64
C GLU A 35 19.62 11.59 -6.28
N GLY A 36 19.87 12.77 -6.87
CA GLY A 36 21.13 13.11 -7.53
C GLY A 36 21.47 12.27 -8.77
N LEU A 37 22.68 12.45 -9.29
CA LEU A 37 23.19 11.72 -10.46
C LEU A 37 23.23 10.19 -10.25
N SER A 38 23.37 9.73 -9.01
CA SER A 38 23.33 8.31 -8.64
C SER A 38 21.94 7.70 -8.85
N GLY A 39 20.87 8.38 -8.41
CA GLY A 39 19.50 7.92 -8.62
C GLY A 39 19.14 7.88 -10.11
N LEU A 40 19.57 8.90 -10.85
CA LEU A 40 19.38 8.95 -12.31
C LEU A 40 20.04 7.76 -13.02
N LYS A 41 21.31 7.47 -12.69
CA LYS A 41 22.04 6.32 -13.26
C LYS A 41 21.38 4.99 -12.88
N LYS A 42 20.86 4.85 -11.65
CA LYS A 42 20.14 3.65 -11.19
C LYS A 42 18.87 3.42 -12.02
N LYS A 43 18.05 4.45 -12.23
CA LYS A 43 16.81 4.34 -13.01
C LYS A 43 17.06 4.06 -14.50
N ILE A 44 18.06 4.71 -15.11
CA ILE A 44 18.46 4.41 -16.50
C ILE A 44 18.95 2.97 -16.63
N ARG A 45 19.75 2.48 -15.68
CA ARG A 45 20.24 1.09 -15.68
C ARG A 45 19.10 0.07 -15.49
N GLN A 46 18.12 0.37 -14.65
CA GLN A 46 16.93 -0.47 -14.45
C GLN A 46 16.05 -0.52 -15.72
N LEU A 47 15.81 0.61 -16.37
CA LEU A 47 15.08 0.66 -17.64
C LEU A 47 15.76 -0.17 -18.74
N LEU A 48 17.10 -0.13 -18.81
CA LEU A 48 17.87 -0.94 -19.75
C LEU A 48 17.89 -2.44 -19.39
N ALA A 49 17.83 -2.79 -18.11
CA ALA A 49 17.81 -4.18 -17.64
C ALA A 49 16.50 -4.90 -18.02
N ASN A 50 15.36 -4.20 -17.94
CA ASN A 50 14.04 -4.73 -18.32
C ASN A 50 13.93 -5.14 -19.80
N ARG A 51 14.85 -4.72 -20.68
CA ARG A 51 14.86 -5.12 -22.09
C ARG A 51 15.41 -6.52 -22.33
N LYS A 52 16.38 -6.98 -21.53
CA LYS A 52 17.05 -8.27 -21.77
C LYS A 52 16.15 -9.48 -21.47
N THR A 53 15.13 -9.31 -20.64
CA THR A 53 14.18 -10.37 -20.27
C THR A 53 13.05 -10.56 -21.30
N PHE A 54 12.80 -9.57 -22.18
CA PHE A 54 11.69 -9.64 -23.15
C PHE A 54 12.08 -10.24 -24.52
N SER A 55 13.38 -10.35 -24.84
CA SER A 55 13.82 -10.90 -26.13
C SER A 55 14.07 -12.42 -26.13
N SER A 56 13.79 -13.13 -25.03
CA SER A 56 14.03 -14.57 -24.89
C SER A 56 12.76 -15.31 -24.48
N GLY A 57 11.80 -15.44 -25.39
CA GLY A 57 10.62 -16.27 -25.14
C GLY A 57 9.62 -16.27 -26.28
N HIS A 58 9.93 -16.97 -27.37
CA HIS A 58 8.93 -17.50 -28.31
C HIS A 58 9.54 -18.71 -29.05
N GLU A 59 9.10 -19.91 -28.68
CA GLU A 59 8.90 -21.08 -29.55
C GLU A 59 8.44 -22.28 -28.71
N SER A 60 7.18 -22.69 -28.84
CA SER A 60 6.80 -24.06 -29.23
C SER A 60 5.28 -24.28 -29.22
N ASP A 61 4.86 -24.93 -30.30
CA ASP A 61 3.56 -25.44 -30.73
C ASP A 61 2.70 -26.21 -29.70
N GLY A 62 1.39 -26.27 -29.96
CA GLY A 62 0.46 -27.16 -29.27
C GLY A 62 -1.01 -26.93 -29.58
N THR A 63 -1.48 -27.39 -30.75
CA THR A 63 -2.88 -27.40 -31.19
C THR A 63 -3.71 -28.43 -30.40
N VAL A 64 -4.83 -28.02 -29.79
CA VAL A 64 -5.95 -28.92 -29.45
C VAL A 64 -7.28 -28.20 -29.74
N GLN A 65 -8.05 -28.75 -30.67
CA GLN A 65 -9.44 -28.39 -30.95
C GLN A 65 -10.37 -29.04 -29.92
N LEU A 66 -11.40 -28.32 -29.48
CA LEU A 66 -12.62 -28.91 -28.95
C LEU A 66 -13.82 -28.00 -29.27
N GLU A 67 -14.89 -28.64 -29.72
CA GLU A 67 -16.02 -28.07 -30.44
C GLU A 67 -17.01 -27.28 -29.57
N THR A 68 -17.76 -26.48 -30.31
CA THR A 68 -18.80 -25.49 -30.00
C THR A 68 -19.91 -25.91 -29.04
N ALA A 69 -20.33 -24.95 -28.21
CA ALA A 69 -21.74 -24.76 -27.86
C ALA A 69 -22.14 -23.30 -28.13
N ASN A 70 -23.06 -23.13 -29.09
CA ASN A 70 -23.65 -21.85 -29.47
C ASN A 70 -24.49 -21.29 -28.33
N ASN A 71 -24.19 -20.07 -27.90
CA ASN A 71 -25.22 -19.18 -27.36
C ASN A 71 -25.01 -17.78 -27.92
N SER A 72 -25.93 -17.40 -28.80
CA SER A 72 -25.98 -16.12 -29.48
C SER A 72 -26.47 -15.04 -28.53
N GLU A 73 -25.55 -14.41 -27.80
CA GLU A 73 -25.78 -13.08 -27.25
C GLU A 73 -24.98 -12.05 -28.06
N LYS A 74 -25.70 -11.01 -28.50
CA LYS A 74 -25.21 -9.92 -29.33
C LYS A 74 -23.93 -9.33 -28.73
N LYS A 75 -22.78 -9.60 -29.36
CA LYS A 75 -21.54 -8.82 -29.19
C LYS A 75 -21.79 -7.40 -29.70
N SER A 76 -22.31 -6.54 -28.83
CA SER A 76 -22.13 -5.10 -28.96
C SER A 76 -20.63 -4.84 -28.85
N GLY A 77 -20.02 -4.34 -29.92
CA GLY A 77 -18.58 -4.09 -29.97
C GLY A 77 -18.15 -3.18 -28.82
N SER A 78 -17.44 -3.77 -27.86
CA SER A 78 -16.74 -3.03 -26.80
C SER A 78 -15.67 -2.16 -27.47
N ARG A 79 -16.00 -0.88 -27.68
CA ARG A 79 -15.00 0.15 -27.91
C ARG A 79 -14.12 0.17 -26.66
N MET A 80 -12.87 -0.28 -26.76
CA MET A 80 -11.89 -0.16 -25.68
C MET A 80 -11.96 1.28 -25.14
N ALA A 81 -12.37 1.43 -23.88
CA ALA A 81 -12.46 2.74 -23.26
C ALA A 81 -11.05 3.37 -23.24
N VAL A 82 -10.89 4.53 -23.87
CA VAL A 82 -9.60 5.22 -23.94
C VAL A 82 -9.19 5.63 -22.52
N LEU A 83 -8.02 5.14 -22.07
CA LEU A 83 -7.50 5.45 -20.75
C LEU A 83 -6.97 6.88 -20.68
N SER A 84 -7.48 7.64 -19.71
CA SER A 84 -7.07 9.02 -19.46
C SER A 84 -5.80 9.09 -18.60
N PRO A 85 -4.99 10.16 -18.72
CA PRO A 85 -3.91 10.43 -17.75
C PRO A 85 -4.45 10.54 -16.31
N GLY A 86 -3.74 9.96 -15.36
CA GLY A 86 -4.14 9.88 -13.95
C GLY A 86 -3.94 8.49 -13.36
N ALA A 87 -4.51 8.22 -12.19
CA ALA A 87 -4.42 6.92 -11.53
C ALA A 87 -5.74 6.43 -10.92
N LEU A 88 -5.94 5.12 -10.97
CA LEU A 88 -6.92 4.42 -10.13
C LEU A 88 -6.20 3.94 -8.87
N LEU A 89 -6.64 4.41 -7.69
CA LEU A 89 -6.13 3.95 -6.41
C LEU A 89 -6.98 2.77 -5.95
N LEU A 90 -6.39 1.59 -5.77
CA LEU A 90 -7.10 0.36 -5.39
C LEU A 90 -6.71 -0.04 -3.97
N GLY A 91 -7.68 -0.25 -3.09
CA GLY A 91 -7.41 -0.69 -1.71
C GLY A 91 -8.69 -0.77 -0.89
N HIS A 92 -8.56 -0.52 0.41
CA HIS A 92 -9.64 -0.63 1.41
C HIS A 92 -9.97 0.75 2.01
N PRO A 93 -10.56 1.70 1.23
CA PRO A 93 -10.68 3.11 1.64
C PRO A 93 -11.51 3.34 2.91
N PHE A 94 -12.40 2.41 3.25
CA PHE A 94 -13.23 2.47 4.45
C PHE A 94 -12.77 1.53 5.57
N GLY A 95 -11.63 0.84 5.39
CA GLY A 95 -11.08 -0.02 6.42
C GLY A 95 -10.43 0.79 7.55
N VAL A 96 -10.69 0.37 8.79
CA VAL A 96 -9.99 0.85 9.99
C VAL A 96 -8.71 0.02 10.17
N LEU A 97 -7.77 0.23 9.26
CA LEU A 97 -6.52 -0.52 9.17
C LEU A 97 -5.45 0.33 8.47
N GLY A 98 -4.17 0.00 8.69
CA GLY A 98 -3.05 0.80 8.17
C GLY A 98 -3.07 1.01 6.65
N MET A 99 -3.41 -0.01 5.87
CA MET A 99 -3.58 0.10 4.41
C MET A 99 -4.83 0.91 3.98
N GLY A 100 -5.85 0.99 4.82
CA GLY A 100 -7.00 1.88 4.60
C GLY A 100 -6.60 3.33 4.77
N GLU A 101 -5.82 3.62 5.82
CA GLU A 101 -5.25 4.96 6.01
C GLU A 101 -4.25 5.32 4.90
N HIS A 102 -3.43 4.36 4.48
CA HIS A 102 -2.48 4.50 3.39
C HIS A 102 -3.16 5.01 2.09
N ILE A 103 -4.25 4.39 1.64
CA ILE A 103 -4.94 4.86 0.43
C ILE A 103 -5.58 6.24 0.61
N ARG A 104 -6.09 6.57 1.80
CA ARG A 104 -6.65 7.90 2.10
C ARG A 104 -5.57 8.99 2.04
N LEU A 105 -4.41 8.74 2.64
CA LEU A 105 -3.25 9.64 2.58
C LEU A 105 -2.71 9.78 1.15
N SER A 106 -2.66 8.70 0.39
CA SER A 106 -2.31 8.76 -1.03
C SER A 106 -3.31 9.59 -1.83
N ALA A 107 -4.61 9.50 -1.56
CA ALA A 107 -5.61 10.34 -2.21
C ALA A 107 -5.37 11.84 -1.93
N SER A 108 -5.02 12.21 -0.69
CA SER A 108 -4.60 13.57 -0.34
C SER A 108 -3.36 14.00 -1.12
N ALA A 109 -2.34 13.15 -1.20
CA ALA A 109 -1.12 13.43 -1.96
C ALA A 109 -1.38 13.60 -3.46
N PHE A 110 -2.22 12.76 -4.07
CA PHE A 110 -2.62 12.89 -5.47
C PHE A 110 -3.41 14.18 -5.73
N SER A 111 -4.31 14.54 -4.81
CA SER A 111 -5.04 15.81 -4.87
C SER A 111 -4.10 17.01 -4.80
N ALA A 112 -3.18 17.02 -3.82
CA ALA A 112 -2.21 18.11 -3.64
C ALA A 112 -1.25 18.24 -4.82
N ALA A 113 -0.93 17.13 -5.50
CA ALA A 113 -0.09 17.12 -6.70
C ALA A 113 -0.86 17.40 -8.01
N GLU A 114 -2.17 17.68 -7.93
CA GLU A 114 -3.06 17.91 -9.08
C GLU A 114 -3.08 16.74 -10.08
N VAL A 115 -2.89 15.51 -9.61
CA VAL A 115 -2.94 14.30 -10.44
C VAL A 115 -4.37 13.76 -10.43
N PRO A 116 -5.06 13.66 -11.58
CA PRO A 116 -6.41 13.10 -11.63
C PRO A 116 -6.47 11.67 -11.08
N PHE A 117 -7.44 11.39 -10.20
CA PHE A 117 -7.61 10.06 -9.65
C PHE A 117 -9.07 9.67 -9.36
N ARG A 118 -9.26 8.37 -9.22
CA ARG A 118 -10.44 7.72 -8.61
C ARG A 118 -9.96 6.66 -7.63
N ILE A 119 -10.84 6.28 -6.71
CA ILE A 119 -10.59 5.25 -5.71
C ILE A 119 -11.50 4.08 -5.99
N ARG A 120 -10.97 2.86 -5.93
CA ARG A 120 -11.76 1.64 -6.02
C ARG A 120 -11.59 0.83 -4.74
N ASN A 121 -12.71 0.56 -4.07
CA ASN A 121 -12.76 -0.43 -3.00
C ASN A 121 -12.62 -1.82 -3.64
N ILE A 122 -11.50 -2.52 -3.38
CA ILE A 122 -11.15 -3.73 -4.14
C ILE A 122 -12.22 -4.81 -4.03
N TYR A 123 -12.75 -5.04 -2.83
CA TYR A 123 -13.76 -6.07 -2.58
C TYR A 123 -15.19 -5.53 -2.45
N GLY A 124 -15.47 -4.35 -3.03
CA GLY A 124 -16.81 -3.76 -3.11
C GLY A 124 -17.42 -3.37 -1.77
N GLU A 125 -17.89 -4.36 -1.02
CA GLU A 125 -18.60 -4.25 0.25
C GLU A 125 -17.68 -4.14 1.48
N TYR A 126 -16.40 -4.49 1.31
CA TYR A 126 -15.45 -4.51 2.43
C TYR A 126 -15.34 -3.13 3.10
N GLY A 127 -15.66 -3.06 4.39
CA GLY A 127 -15.61 -1.84 5.19
C GLY A 127 -16.72 -0.82 4.91
N LEU A 128 -17.69 -1.06 4.01
CA LEU A 128 -18.73 -0.06 3.72
C LEU A 128 -19.57 0.32 4.96
N HIS A 129 -19.82 -0.61 5.87
CA HIS A 129 -20.48 -0.34 7.14
C HIS A 129 -19.69 0.62 8.06
N LEU A 130 -18.40 0.82 7.79
CA LEU A 130 -17.50 1.76 8.48
C LEU A 130 -17.33 3.08 7.71
N ALA A 131 -18.02 3.27 6.58
CA ALA A 131 -17.91 4.52 5.82
C ALA A 131 -18.37 5.74 6.63
N GLU A 132 -19.28 5.57 7.59
CA GLU A 132 -19.79 6.64 8.45
C GLU A 132 -18.78 7.15 9.48
N ILE A 133 -17.83 6.33 9.91
CA ILE A 133 -16.77 6.80 10.83
C ILE A 133 -15.63 7.51 10.09
N HIS A 134 -15.64 7.49 8.75
CA HIS A 134 -14.70 8.16 7.88
C HIS A 134 -15.31 9.41 7.22
N GLN A 135 -16.22 10.11 7.91
CA GLN A 135 -16.86 11.33 7.39
C GLN A 135 -15.87 12.46 7.07
N ASP A 136 -14.72 12.45 7.74
CA ASP A 136 -13.59 13.35 7.55
C ASP A 136 -12.77 13.06 6.29
N PHE A 137 -12.95 11.90 5.65
CA PHE A 137 -12.26 11.56 4.41
C PHE A 137 -12.81 12.39 3.23
N PRO A 138 -12.06 13.38 2.69
CA PRO A 138 -12.64 14.36 1.77
C PRO A 138 -12.87 13.83 0.36
N PHE A 139 -12.41 12.60 0.05
CA PHE A 139 -12.46 12.01 -1.28
C PHE A 139 -13.42 10.80 -1.37
N ARG A 140 -14.40 10.71 -0.45
CA ARG A 140 -15.45 9.66 -0.48
C ARG A 140 -16.22 9.66 -1.80
N ASP A 141 -16.48 10.85 -2.36
CA ASP A 141 -17.16 11.06 -3.65
C ASP A 141 -16.35 10.53 -4.86
N LYS A 142 -15.03 10.34 -4.68
CA LYS A 142 -14.14 9.76 -5.71
C LYS A 142 -14.09 8.24 -5.65
N VAL A 143 -14.75 7.60 -4.68
CA VAL A 143 -14.88 6.13 -4.63
C VAL A 143 -15.87 5.68 -5.71
N ALA A 144 -15.40 4.88 -6.66
CA ALA A 144 -16.19 4.40 -7.79
C ALA A 144 -15.83 2.96 -8.13
N GLN A 145 -16.82 2.22 -8.67
CA GLN A 145 -16.62 0.83 -9.13
C GLN A 145 -15.67 0.76 -10.34
N ASN A 146 -15.67 1.78 -11.19
CA ASN A 146 -14.88 1.84 -12.42
C ASN A 146 -14.01 3.10 -12.47
N GLY A 147 -12.82 2.98 -13.06
CA GLY A 147 -11.93 4.10 -13.35
C GLY A 147 -11.12 3.87 -14.61
N PHE A 148 -11.07 4.86 -15.50
CA PHE A 148 -10.39 4.79 -16.80
C PHE A 148 -9.12 5.63 -16.77
N TYR A 149 -8.12 5.14 -16.03
CA TYR A 149 -6.81 5.80 -15.91
C TYR A 149 -5.68 4.91 -16.40
N ARG A 150 -4.63 5.55 -16.91
CA ARG A 150 -3.45 4.86 -17.43
C ARG A 150 -2.64 4.14 -16.35
N ALA A 151 -2.73 4.55 -15.09
CA ALA A 151 -2.04 3.92 -13.98
C ALA A 151 -3.01 3.31 -12.96
N ASN A 152 -2.58 2.21 -12.35
CA ASN A 152 -3.15 1.66 -11.14
C ASN A 152 -2.14 1.78 -10.01
N VAL A 153 -2.60 2.15 -8.81
CA VAL A 153 -1.79 2.12 -7.59
C VAL A 153 -2.49 1.24 -6.55
N PHE A 154 -1.91 0.08 -6.29
CA PHE A 154 -2.43 -0.91 -5.36
C PHE A 154 -1.93 -0.62 -3.94
N HIS A 155 -2.85 -0.21 -3.08
CA HIS A 155 -2.70 0.00 -1.64
C HIS A 155 -3.14 -1.26 -0.89
N ILE A 156 -2.62 -2.39 -1.34
CA ILE A 156 -2.68 -3.71 -0.71
C ILE A 156 -1.28 -4.30 -0.76
N ASN A 157 -0.93 -5.17 0.18
CA ASN A 157 0.41 -5.74 0.23
C ASN A 157 0.58 -6.85 -0.81
N ALA A 158 1.84 -7.24 -1.05
CA ALA A 158 2.18 -8.21 -2.09
C ALA A 158 1.47 -9.57 -1.91
N ASP A 159 1.22 -10.01 -0.68
CA ASP A 159 0.49 -11.23 -0.35
C ASP A 159 -0.96 -11.23 -0.84
N GLU A 160 -1.57 -10.06 -0.98
CA GLU A 160 -2.96 -9.91 -1.40
C GLU A 160 -3.13 -9.78 -2.93
N MET A 161 -2.07 -9.40 -3.65
CA MET A 161 -2.14 -9.05 -5.08
C MET A 161 -2.73 -10.14 -5.98
N MET A 162 -2.40 -11.41 -5.73
CA MET A 162 -2.94 -12.54 -6.51
C MET A 162 -4.45 -12.69 -6.29
N ASN A 163 -4.91 -12.54 -5.04
CA ASN A 163 -6.34 -12.59 -4.70
C ASN A 163 -7.08 -11.40 -5.32
N ALA A 164 -6.47 -10.21 -5.30
CA ALA A 164 -7.02 -9.04 -5.97
C ALA A 164 -7.16 -9.25 -7.48
N GLN A 165 -6.20 -9.89 -8.14
CA GLN A 165 -6.33 -10.22 -9.57
C GLN A 165 -7.46 -11.19 -9.86
N ILE A 166 -7.62 -12.23 -9.04
CA ILE A 166 -8.73 -13.20 -9.16
C ILE A 166 -10.07 -12.49 -9.00
N HIS A 167 -10.19 -11.61 -8.01
CA HIS A 167 -11.44 -10.90 -7.71
C HIS A 167 -11.79 -9.82 -8.74
N LEU A 168 -10.81 -8.99 -9.11
CA LEU A 168 -11.02 -7.84 -10.00
C LEU A 168 -11.06 -8.24 -11.49
N GLY A 169 -10.51 -9.42 -11.83
CA GLY A 169 -10.28 -9.86 -13.19
C GLY A 169 -9.00 -9.27 -13.80
N LYS A 170 -8.43 -9.98 -14.78
CA LYS A 170 -7.17 -9.59 -15.45
C LYS A 170 -7.27 -8.24 -16.17
N ASP A 171 -8.46 -7.90 -16.68
CA ASP A 171 -8.69 -6.68 -17.45
C ASP A 171 -8.42 -5.39 -16.66
N VAL A 172 -8.48 -5.44 -15.32
CA VAL A 172 -8.12 -4.29 -14.49
C VAL A 172 -6.62 -4.02 -14.53
N PHE A 173 -5.79 -5.02 -14.81
CA PHE A 173 -4.33 -4.92 -14.86
C PHE A 173 -3.80 -4.67 -16.28
N THR A 174 -4.51 -5.17 -17.30
CA THR A 174 -4.09 -5.08 -18.71
C THR A 174 -4.07 -3.64 -19.24
N ASP A 175 -3.11 -3.33 -20.13
CA ASP A 175 -2.93 -2.03 -20.81
C ASP A 175 -2.78 -0.81 -19.87
N ARG A 176 -2.38 -1.05 -18.61
CA ARG A 176 -2.15 -0.04 -17.58
C ARG A 176 -0.78 -0.19 -16.97
N TYR A 177 -0.27 0.91 -16.43
CA TYR A 177 0.93 0.93 -15.61
C TYR A 177 0.57 0.59 -14.16
N ASN A 178 0.93 -0.60 -13.71
CA ASN A 178 0.56 -1.15 -12.41
C ASN A 178 1.64 -0.88 -11.37
N ILE A 179 1.29 -0.21 -10.28
CA ILE A 179 2.20 0.13 -9.20
C ILE A 179 1.74 -0.56 -7.91
N GLY A 180 2.59 -1.38 -7.32
CA GLY A 180 2.36 -1.92 -5.98
C GLY A 180 2.91 -0.99 -4.91
N TYR A 181 2.09 -0.48 -4.00
CA TYR A 181 2.55 0.35 -2.88
C TYR A 181 2.56 -0.49 -1.60
N TRP A 182 3.66 -1.19 -1.37
CA TRP A 182 3.71 -2.30 -0.41
C TRP A 182 4.41 -1.90 0.90
N ALA A 183 3.79 -2.26 2.02
CA ALA A 183 4.44 -2.26 3.32
C ALA A 183 5.11 -3.61 3.58
N TRP A 184 6.30 -3.60 4.17
CA TRP A 184 7.02 -4.81 4.52
C TRP A 184 7.91 -4.62 5.74
N GLU A 185 8.18 -5.71 6.46
CA GLU A 185 8.70 -5.63 7.84
C GLU A 185 9.94 -6.49 8.07
N LEU A 186 10.22 -7.44 7.18
CA LEU A 186 11.42 -8.28 7.26
C LEU A 186 12.46 -7.85 6.23
N SER A 187 13.72 -8.13 6.50
CA SER A 187 14.83 -7.73 5.63
C SER A 187 14.87 -8.49 4.30
N ARG A 188 14.10 -9.57 4.16
CA ARG A 188 14.00 -10.37 2.93
C ARG A 188 12.56 -10.43 2.48
N PHE A 189 12.33 -10.15 1.20
CA PHE A 189 11.02 -10.34 0.59
C PHE A 189 10.68 -11.84 0.47
N PRO A 190 9.48 -12.30 0.87
CA PRO A 190 9.15 -13.72 0.92
C PRO A 190 9.11 -14.34 -0.47
N TYR A 191 9.67 -15.55 -0.59
CA TYR A 191 9.59 -16.32 -1.85
C TYR A 191 8.15 -16.56 -2.31
N ALA A 192 7.25 -16.82 -1.36
CA ALA A 192 5.83 -17.07 -1.63
C ALA A 192 5.11 -15.87 -2.28
N TRP A 193 5.62 -14.65 -2.12
CA TRP A 193 4.98 -13.42 -2.62
C TRP A 193 5.61 -12.90 -3.91
N ARG A 194 6.68 -13.56 -4.39
CA ARG A 194 7.33 -13.20 -5.66
C ARG A 194 6.41 -13.26 -6.88
N PRO A 195 5.41 -14.15 -7.00
CA PRO A 195 4.47 -14.11 -8.11
C PRO A 195 3.78 -12.75 -8.27
N SER A 196 3.52 -12.04 -7.16
CA SER A 196 2.90 -10.71 -7.17
C SER A 196 3.75 -9.63 -7.86
N LEU A 197 5.07 -9.83 -7.96
CA LEU A 197 5.96 -8.95 -8.73
C LEU A 197 5.69 -9.00 -10.23
N GLN A 198 5.07 -10.08 -10.73
CA GLN A 198 4.67 -10.19 -12.13
C GLN A 198 3.39 -9.39 -12.45
N LEU A 199 2.71 -8.88 -11.42
CA LEU A 199 1.48 -8.10 -11.56
C LEU A 199 1.71 -6.59 -11.58
N VAL A 200 2.96 -6.14 -11.40
CA VAL A 200 3.32 -4.74 -11.26
C VAL A 200 4.50 -4.37 -12.16
N ASP A 201 4.45 -3.17 -12.73
CA ASP A 201 5.55 -2.57 -13.48
C ASP A 201 6.58 -1.92 -12.55
N GLU A 202 6.14 -1.45 -11.38
CA GLU A 202 6.96 -0.76 -10.38
C GLU A 202 6.42 -1.00 -8.96
N VAL A 203 7.30 -0.96 -7.97
CA VAL A 203 6.93 -1.00 -6.55
C VAL A 203 7.29 0.31 -5.87
N TRP A 204 6.36 0.86 -5.11
CA TRP A 204 6.57 1.98 -4.19
C TRP A 204 6.77 1.43 -2.78
N ALA A 205 7.88 1.85 -2.15
CA ALA A 205 8.31 1.39 -0.84
C ALA A 205 8.30 2.55 0.18
N PRO A 206 7.49 2.48 1.25
CA PRO A 206 7.38 3.52 2.29
C PRO A 206 8.70 3.90 2.98
N SER A 207 9.69 3.02 2.98
CA SER A 207 10.98 3.24 3.65
C SER A 207 12.15 2.65 2.87
N ARG A 208 13.36 3.10 3.20
CA ARG A 208 14.60 2.52 2.63
C ARG A 208 14.76 1.04 2.98
N PHE A 209 14.30 0.63 4.16
CA PHE A 209 14.32 -0.76 4.59
C PHE A 209 13.47 -1.63 3.66
N ILE A 210 12.25 -1.18 3.35
CA ILE A 210 11.34 -1.87 2.43
C ILE A 210 11.90 -1.87 1.00
N GLU A 211 12.43 -0.73 0.54
CA GLU A 211 13.06 -0.62 -0.78
C GLU A 211 14.14 -1.68 -0.95
N GLN A 212 15.05 -1.81 0.02
CA GLN A 212 16.14 -2.78 0.01
C GLN A 212 15.63 -4.22 0.04
N ALA A 213 14.69 -4.52 0.95
CA ALA A 213 14.14 -5.86 1.10
C ALA A 213 13.48 -6.39 -0.20
N ILE A 214 12.82 -5.51 -0.96
CA ILE A 214 12.12 -5.87 -2.20
C ILE A 214 13.05 -5.82 -3.41
N ALA A 215 13.99 -4.88 -3.48
CA ALA A 215 14.90 -4.73 -4.62
C ALA A 215 15.74 -5.98 -4.88
N ASP A 216 16.08 -6.75 -3.85
CA ASP A 216 16.81 -8.01 -3.99
C ASP A 216 15.96 -9.14 -4.59
N ALA A 217 14.64 -8.98 -4.67
CA ALA A 217 13.71 -9.99 -5.15
C ALA A 217 13.16 -9.72 -6.56
N THR A 218 13.44 -8.56 -7.16
CA THR A 218 12.88 -8.18 -8.47
C THR A 218 13.86 -7.39 -9.34
N SER A 219 13.61 -7.41 -10.65
CA SER A 219 14.26 -6.50 -11.61
C SER A 219 13.43 -5.24 -11.88
N SER A 220 12.14 -5.25 -11.55
CA SER A 220 11.27 -4.08 -11.66
C SER A 220 11.78 -2.94 -10.78
N PRO A 221 11.56 -1.67 -11.17
CA PRO A 221 11.92 -0.54 -10.32
C PRO A 221 11.24 -0.64 -8.95
N VAL A 222 12.05 -0.48 -7.89
CA VAL A 222 11.56 -0.29 -6.51
C VAL A 222 11.96 1.12 -6.11
N ILE A 223 10.96 1.98 -5.93
CA ILE A 223 11.14 3.40 -5.65
C ILE A 223 10.80 3.66 -4.19
N ARG A 224 11.73 4.28 -3.47
CA ARG A 224 11.44 4.80 -2.13
C ARG A 224 10.41 5.94 -2.25
N MET A 225 9.22 5.68 -1.75
CA MET A 225 8.09 6.61 -1.72
C MET A 225 7.52 6.60 -0.31
N PRO A 226 7.94 7.51 0.59
CA PRO A 226 7.36 7.62 1.92
C PRO A 226 5.91 8.07 1.89
N LEU A 227 5.16 7.71 2.93
CA LEU A 227 3.79 8.20 3.11
C LEU A 227 3.80 9.68 3.48
N ALA A 228 2.91 10.44 2.84
CA ALA A 228 2.59 11.79 3.27
C ALA A 228 1.72 11.68 4.52
N VAL A 229 2.21 12.17 5.65
CA VAL A 229 1.44 12.24 6.90
C VAL A 229 1.11 13.69 7.13
N GLU A 230 -0.18 13.98 7.27
CA GLU A 230 -0.68 15.28 7.67
C GLU A 230 -1.03 15.23 9.16
N PHE A 231 -0.76 16.33 9.87
CA PHE A 231 -1.14 16.49 11.26
C PHE A 231 -2.36 17.42 11.31
N PRO A 232 -3.59 16.88 11.31
CA PRO A 232 -4.76 17.72 11.46
C PRO A 232 -4.72 18.42 12.82
N GLU A 233 -5.32 19.61 12.88
CA GLU A 233 -5.49 20.32 14.14
C GLU A 233 -6.28 19.44 15.13
N PRO A 234 -5.84 19.33 16.39
CA PRO A 234 -6.59 18.59 17.40
C PRO A 234 -8.03 19.08 17.48
N ASN A 235 -8.99 18.16 17.39
CA ASN A 235 -10.43 18.45 17.38
C ASN A 235 -11.00 18.82 18.78
N GLY A 236 -10.13 19.21 19.72
CA GLY A 236 -10.48 19.56 21.10
C GLY A 236 -10.72 18.38 22.04
N MET A 237 -10.56 17.12 21.59
CA MET A 237 -10.65 15.97 22.50
C MET A 237 -9.53 16.01 23.55
N THR A 238 -9.90 15.77 24.81
CA THR A 238 -9.01 15.73 25.98
C THR A 238 -8.86 14.31 26.50
N ARG A 239 -8.06 14.11 27.56
CA ARG A 239 -7.96 12.80 28.20
C ARG A 239 -9.28 12.40 28.85
N GLU A 240 -9.99 13.37 29.44
CA GLU A 240 -11.35 13.18 29.96
C GLU A 240 -12.31 12.60 28.90
N SER A 241 -12.17 13.00 27.62
CA SER A 241 -12.99 12.47 26.52
C SER A 241 -12.84 10.94 26.33
N PHE A 242 -11.76 10.36 26.84
CA PHE A 242 -11.45 8.92 26.78
C PHE A 242 -11.49 8.26 28.17
N GLY A 243 -11.95 8.96 29.21
CA GLY A 243 -11.90 8.46 30.58
C GLY A 243 -10.48 8.28 31.13
N LEU A 244 -9.49 8.98 30.55
CA LEU A 244 -8.09 8.89 30.92
C LEU A 244 -7.73 9.94 32.00
N PRO A 245 -6.83 9.63 32.94
CA PRO A 245 -6.46 10.54 34.01
C PRO A 245 -5.65 11.76 33.53
N GLU A 246 -6.03 12.94 34.04
CA GLU A 246 -5.42 14.23 33.71
C GLU A 246 -4.15 14.50 34.55
N ASP A 247 -4.06 13.92 35.74
CA ASP A 247 -3.08 14.24 36.79
C ASP A 247 -1.80 13.38 36.76
N ARG A 248 -1.60 12.58 35.71
CA ARG A 248 -0.45 11.68 35.57
C ARG A 248 0.22 11.72 34.20
N PHE A 249 1.47 11.30 34.13
CA PHE A 249 2.16 11.08 32.87
C PHE A 249 1.72 9.74 32.26
N LEU A 250 1.19 9.77 31.04
CA LEU A 250 0.69 8.58 30.35
C LEU A 250 1.63 8.16 29.22
N PHE A 251 2.16 6.94 29.33
CA PHE A 251 2.77 6.24 28.21
C PHE A 251 1.67 5.68 27.32
N LEU A 252 1.81 5.79 25.99
CA LEU A 252 0.87 5.20 25.05
C LEU A 252 1.55 4.10 24.26
N PHE A 253 0.97 2.91 24.29
CA PHE A 253 1.25 1.84 23.36
C PHE A 253 -0.03 1.50 22.61
N PHE A 254 0.04 1.32 21.29
CA PHE A 254 -1.13 0.96 20.51
C PHE A 254 -0.79 -0.13 19.48
N PHE A 255 -1.73 -1.06 19.30
CA PHE A 255 -1.59 -2.14 18.34
C PHE A 255 -2.96 -2.65 17.88
N ASP A 256 -2.93 -3.51 16.86
CA ASP A 256 -4.11 -4.07 16.24
C ASP A 256 -3.99 -5.60 16.22
N PHE A 257 -5.02 -6.30 16.72
CA PHE A 257 -5.07 -7.76 16.73
C PHE A 257 -5.22 -8.37 15.34
N THR A 258 -5.77 -7.63 14.37
CA THR A 258 -5.84 -8.07 12.98
C THR A 258 -4.48 -8.03 12.27
N SER A 259 -3.45 -7.50 12.94
CA SER A 259 -2.05 -7.60 12.56
C SER A 259 -1.32 -8.70 13.35
N TYR A 260 -0.02 -8.87 13.11
CA TYR A 260 0.82 -9.80 13.87
C TYR A 260 1.15 -9.25 15.27
N VAL A 261 0.34 -9.61 16.29
CA VAL A 261 0.48 -9.15 17.69
C VAL A 261 1.87 -9.46 18.25
N GLN A 262 2.39 -10.67 18.01
CA GLN A 262 3.68 -11.12 18.54
C GLN A 262 4.84 -10.22 18.12
N ARG A 263 4.76 -9.63 16.91
CA ARG A 263 5.76 -8.69 16.41
C ARG A 263 5.65 -7.32 17.08
N LYS A 264 4.45 -6.92 17.52
CA LYS A 264 4.23 -5.69 18.28
C LYS A 264 4.63 -5.85 19.74
N ASN A 265 4.47 -7.04 20.32
CA ASN A 265 4.90 -7.41 21.68
C ASN A 265 4.35 -6.44 22.76
N PRO A 266 3.01 -6.27 22.86
CA PRO A 266 2.40 -5.39 23.86
C PRO A 266 2.77 -5.80 25.30
N GLU A 267 2.91 -7.10 25.57
CA GLU A 267 3.36 -7.59 26.89
C GLU A 267 4.76 -7.10 27.22
N GLY A 268 5.63 -6.97 26.21
CA GLY A 268 6.96 -6.37 26.37
C GLY A 268 6.89 -4.91 26.81
N ALA A 269 5.96 -4.14 26.26
CA ALA A 269 5.75 -2.74 26.65
C ALA A 269 5.26 -2.63 28.11
N ILE A 270 4.29 -3.46 28.50
CA ILE A 270 3.78 -3.52 29.88
C ILE A 270 4.88 -3.95 30.85
N ARG A 271 5.63 -5.02 30.54
CA ARG A 271 6.76 -5.46 31.39
C ARG A 271 7.82 -4.37 31.53
N ALA A 272 8.13 -3.64 30.46
CA ALA A 272 9.10 -2.55 30.52
C ALA A 272 8.59 -1.40 31.40
N PHE A 273 7.30 -1.07 31.34
CA PHE A 273 6.67 -0.08 32.22
C PHE A 273 6.75 -0.49 33.69
N LEU A 274 6.35 -1.73 34.01
CA LEU A 274 6.39 -2.26 35.39
C LEU A 274 7.83 -2.30 35.95
N GLN A 275 8.82 -2.61 35.12
CA GLN A 275 10.24 -2.58 35.53
C GLN A 275 10.77 -1.17 35.77
N ALA A 276 10.32 -0.19 34.97
CA ALA A 276 10.72 1.20 35.12
C ALA A 276 10.05 1.86 36.35
N PHE A 277 8.84 1.42 36.71
CA PHE A 277 8.02 1.98 37.80
C PHE A 277 7.54 0.88 38.76
N PRO A 278 8.45 0.31 39.58
CA PRO A 278 8.14 -0.85 40.43
C PRO A 278 7.19 -0.55 41.60
N ASP A 279 7.03 0.72 41.98
CA ASP A 279 6.10 1.15 43.03
C ASP A 279 4.68 1.31 42.47
N VAL A 280 3.80 0.36 42.78
CA VAL A 280 2.40 0.31 42.30
C VAL A 280 1.59 1.53 42.77
N ASP A 281 1.96 2.12 43.91
CA ASP A 281 1.27 3.28 44.48
C ASP A 281 1.74 4.61 43.85
N ASP A 282 2.73 4.60 42.95
CA ASP A 282 3.15 5.79 42.21
C ASP A 282 2.09 6.20 41.16
N ALA A 283 1.08 6.91 41.64
CA ALA A 283 -0.04 7.40 40.85
C ALA A 283 0.36 8.46 39.80
N ARG A 284 1.63 8.92 39.79
CA ARG A 284 2.10 9.97 38.86
C ARG A 284 2.33 9.45 37.44
N VAL A 285 2.31 8.13 37.23
CA VAL A 285 2.54 7.50 35.93
C VAL A 285 1.46 6.47 35.61
N GLY A 286 1.20 6.26 34.32
CA GLY A 286 0.35 5.20 33.81
C GLY A 286 0.70 4.82 32.39
N ILE A 287 0.25 3.66 31.95
CA ILE A 287 0.38 3.21 30.57
C ILE A 287 -1.02 2.91 29.99
N VAL A 288 -1.29 3.45 28.81
CA VAL A 288 -2.50 3.22 28.03
C VAL A 288 -2.16 2.27 26.89
N ILE A 289 -2.89 1.16 26.80
CA ILE A 289 -2.76 0.14 25.76
C ILE A 289 -3.97 0.24 24.83
N LYS A 290 -3.89 1.11 23.82
CA LYS A 290 -4.99 1.24 22.86
C LYS A 290 -5.00 0.05 21.90
N MET A 291 -6.08 -0.71 21.91
CA MET A 291 -6.25 -1.92 21.09
C MET A 291 -7.28 -1.73 19.97
N ASN A 292 -7.07 -2.41 18.85
CA ASN A 292 -8.05 -2.55 17.79
C ASN A 292 -8.25 -4.02 17.41
N GLY A 293 -9.41 -4.39 16.87
CA GLY A 293 -9.64 -5.71 16.29
C GLY A 293 -9.88 -6.85 17.29
N MET A 294 -10.19 -6.54 18.55
CA MET A 294 -10.43 -7.53 19.61
C MET A 294 -11.56 -8.50 19.23
N ASP A 295 -12.67 -7.98 18.70
CA ASP A 295 -13.83 -8.79 18.29
C ASP A 295 -13.52 -9.72 17.10
N LEU A 296 -12.52 -9.37 16.29
CA LEU A 296 -12.11 -10.16 15.13
C LEU A 296 -11.10 -11.26 15.48
N ARG A 297 -10.51 -11.19 16.68
CA ARG A 297 -9.46 -12.07 17.20
C ARG A 297 -9.67 -12.33 18.70
N PRO A 298 -10.82 -12.89 19.09
CA PRO A 298 -11.18 -13.03 20.50
C PRO A 298 -10.25 -13.97 21.28
N GLN A 299 -9.67 -14.98 20.60
CA GLN A 299 -8.75 -15.93 21.23
C GLN A 299 -7.41 -15.28 21.56
N GLU A 300 -6.85 -14.50 20.63
CA GLU A 300 -5.62 -13.74 20.84
C GLU A 300 -5.82 -12.64 21.88
N TYR A 301 -6.97 -11.97 21.87
CA TYR A 301 -7.33 -11.01 22.91
C TYR A 301 -7.41 -11.66 24.29
N GLN A 302 -8.10 -12.80 24.41
CA GLN A 302 -8.18 -13.54 25.67
C GLN A 302 -6.80 -13.99 26.16
N ALA A 303 -5.94 -14.49 25.27
CA ALA A 303 -4.58 -14.88 25.60
C ALA A 303 -3.74 -13.68 26.07
N PHE A 304 -3.92 -12.49 25.47
CA PHE A 304 -3.28 -11.25 25.91
C PHE A 304 -3.76 -10.84 27.31
N MET A 305 -5.07 -10.87 27.56
CA MET A 305 -5.62 -10.54 28.89
C MET A 305 -5.12 -11.50 29.98
N GLN A 306 -4.96 -12.78 29.65
CA GLN A 306 -4.38 -13.78 30.55
C GLN A 306 -2.86 -13.61 30.76
N SER A 307 -2.14 -13.05 29.78
CA SER A 307 -0.69 -12.92 29.86
C SER A 307 -0.26 -11.70 30.70
N ILE A 308 -1.11 -10.70 30.80
CA ILE A 308 -0.85 -9.51 31.62
C ILE A 308 -1.23 -9.73 33.08
N ASP A 309 -2.31 -10.47 33.37
CA ASP A 309 -2.81 -10.89 34.71
C ASP A 309 -2.36 -9.99 35.87
N CYS A 310 -2.56 -8.68 35.71
CA CYS A 310 -2.08 -7.66 36.63
C CYS A 310 -3.22 -6.70 36.97
N GLU A 311 -3.58 -6.64 38.25
CA GLU A 311 -4.53 -5.68 38.81
C GLU A 311 -3.88 -4.30 39.06
N ASP A 312 -2.81 -3.96 38.31
CA ASP A 312 -2.11 -2.69 38.49
C ASP A 312 -2.97 -1.54 37.92
N PRO A 313 -3.48 -0.62 38.75
CA PRO A 313 -4.42 0.43 38.33
C PRO A 313 -3.78 1.49 37.41
N ARG A 314 -2.47 1.40 37.18
CA ARG A 314 -1.72 2.27 36.27
C ARG A 314 -1.74 1.76 34.84
N ILE A 315 -2.19 0.52 34.60
CA ILE A 315 -2.36 -0.07 33.27
C ILE A 315 -3.81 0.12 32.83
N ILE A 316 -4.00 0.87 31.76
CA ILE A 316 -5.31 1.23 31.20
C ILE A 316 -5.41 0.59 29.82
N LEU A 317 -6.48 -0.17 29.57
CA LEU A 317 -6.70 -0.95 28.34
C LEU A 317 -7.82 -0.36 27.49
#